data_AF-A0A940RKD2-F1
#
_entry.id   AF-A0A940RKD2-F1
#
_cell.length_a   1.000
_cell.length_b   1.000
_cell.length_c   1.000
_cell.angle_alpha   90.00
_cell.angle_beta   90.00
_cell.angle_gamma   90.00
#
_symmetry.space_group_name_H-M   'P 1'
#
loop_
_entity.id
_entity.type
_entity.pdbx_description
1 polymer ?
#
loop_
_entity_poly.entity_id
_entity_poly.type
_entity_poly.pdbx_seq_one_letter_code
_entity_poly.pdbx_strand_id
1 'polypeptide(L)'
;MSDEAVPHADVLNATAQGQLKSIIDRVERLEVEKTETMEQIKEVYAEAKGNGFDVQVLKKVVRLRKKDRARRQEEDAILDLYLSAMGEI
;
A
#
# COMPACT_ATOMS: atom_id res chain seq x y z
N MET A 1 30.67 28.44 -36.89
CA MET A 1 29.66 27.86 -37.80
C MET A 1 29.81 26.36 -37.63
N SER A 2 28.88 25.59 -37.07
CA SER A 2 27.46 25.81 -36.78
C SER A 2 27.11 24.80 -35.70
N ASP A 3 26.41 25.23 -34.65
CA ASP A 3 25.81 24.35 -33.66
C ASP A 3 24.60 23.68 -34.35
N GLU A 4 24.79 22.46 -34.83
CA GLU A 4 23.75 21.68 -35.50
C GLU A 4 22.90 21.01 -34.41
N ALA A 5 21.92 21.78 -33.91
CA ALA A 5 20.97 21.33 -32.92
C ALA A 5 20.26 20.06 -33.42
N VAL A 6 20.55 18.94 -32.75
CA VAL A 6 19.86 17.67 -32.92
C VAL A 6 18.36 17.93 -32.73
N PRO A 7 17.47 17.48 -33.64
CA PRO A 7 16.04 17.68 -33.47
C PRO A 7 15.59 16.88 -32.25
N HIS A 8 15.28 17.59 -31.15
CA HIS A 8 14.70 16.97 -29.95
C HIS A 8 13.36 16.35 -30.33
N ALA A 9 13.36 15.03 -30.56
CA ALA A 9 12.18 14.19 -30.61
C ALA A 9 11.44 14.12 -29.25
N ASP A 10 11.94 14.84 -28.24
CA ASP A 10 11.53 14.81 -26.84
C ASP A 10 10.49 15.87 -26.46
N VAL A 11 10.00 16.68 -27.41
CA VAL A 11 9.02 17.74 -27.11
C VAL A 11 7.60 17.17 -27.16
N LEU A 12 6.95 17.08 -25.99
CA LEU A 12 5.54 16.70 -25.89
C LEU A 12 4.67 17.68 -26.71
N ASN A 13 3.85 17.15 -27.62
CA ASN A 13 2.86 17.95 -28.33
C ASN A 13 1.74 18.43 -27.38
N ALA A 14 0.98 19.44 -27.78
CA ALA A 14 -0.03 20.08 -26.91
C ALA A 14 -1.08 19.08 -26.34
N THR A 15 -1.44 18.05 -27.10
CA THR A 15 -2.36 17.00 -26.63
C THR A 15 -1.72 16.16 -25.53
N ALA A 16 -0.47 15.73 -25.73
CA ALA A 16 0.29 14.97 -24.75
C ALA A 16 0.57 15.79 -23.47
N GLN A 17 0.80 17.10 -23.60
CA GLN A 17 0.92 18.01 -22.45
C GLN A 17 -0.38 18.09 -21.65
N GLY A 18 -1.54 18.17 -22.32
CA GLY A 18 -2.85 18.15 -21.66
C GLY A 18 -3.14 16.83 -20.94
N GLN A 19 -2.78 15.70 -21.56
CA GLN A 19 -2.90 14.38 -20.94
C GLN A 19 -1.99 14.24 -19.71
N LEU A 20 -0.74 14.69 -19.81
CA LEU A 20 0.21 14.66 -18.68
C LEU A 20 -0.33 15.46 -17.50
N LYS A 21 -0.81 16.69 -17.74
CA LYS A 21 -1.42 17.52 -16.69
C LYS A 21 -2.61 16.82 -16.04
N SER A 22 -3.52 16.25 -16.83
CA SER A 22 -4.67 15.51 -16.31
C SER A 22 -4.28 14.28 -15.47
N ILE A 23 -3.23 13.55 -15.86
CA ILE A 23 -2.72 12.41 -15.10
C ILE A 23 -2.19 12.89 -13.74
N ILE A 24 -1.36 13.94 -13.73
CA ILE A 24 -0.77 14.49 -12.50
C ILE A 24 -1.87 15.00 -11.56
N ASP A 25 -2.78 15.84 -12.05
CA ASP A 25 -3.87 16.41 -11.24
C ASP A 25 -4.72 15.30 -10.61
N ARG A 26 -4.97 14.19 -11.33
CA ARG A 26 -5.72 13.04 -10.83
C ARG A 26 -4.94 12.28 -9.75
N VAL A 27 -3.64 12.08 -9.94
CA VAL A 27 -2.78 11.38 -8.97
C VAL A 27 -2.63 12.19 -7.70
N GLU A 28 -2.41 13.50 -7.79
CA GLU A 28 -2.28 14.38 -6.62
C GLU A 28 -3.54 14.37 -5.77
N ARG A 29 -4.73 14.45 -6.40
CA ARG A 29 -6.00 14.31 -5.67
C ARG A 29 -6.10 12.98 -4.95
N LEU A 30 -5.73 11.87 -5.60
CA LEU A 30 -5.75 10.55 -4.98
C LEU A 30 -4.74 10.42 -3.82
N GLU A 31 -3.59 11.09 -3.89
CA GLU A 31 -2.61 11.12 -2.80
C GLU A 31 -3.11 11.94 -1.59
N VAL A 32 -3.89 13.01 -1.83
CA VAL A 32 -4.59 13.72 -0.75
C VAL A 32 -5.62 12.81 -0.08
N GLU A 33 -6.51 12.18 -0.85
CA GLU A 33 -7.53 11.25 -0.31
C GLU A 33 -6.90 10.07 0.46
N LYS A 34 -5.79 9.54 -0.06
CA LYS A 34 -4.99 8.49 0.61
C LYS A 34 -4.42 8.98 1.93
N THR A 35 -3.89 10.20 1.98
CA THR A 35 -3.34 10.79 3.20
C THR A 35 -4.43 11.00 4.25
N GLU A 36 -5.59 11.53 3.86
CA GLU A 36 -6.75 11.69 4.75
C GLU A 36 -7.22 10.33 5.30
N THR A 37 -7.33 9.32 4.44
CA THR A 37 -7.69 7.95 4.83
C THR A 37 -6.66 7.37 5.81
N MET A 38 -5.37 7.60 5.58
CA MET A 38 -4.30 7.13 6.48
C MET A 38 -4.40 7.78 7.86
N GLU A 39 -4.73 9.06 7.94
CA GLU A 39 -4.91 9.74 9.23
C GLU A 39 -6.15 9.21 9.97
N GLN A 40 -7.27 9.01 9.28
CA GLN A 40 -8.47 8.38 9.86
C GLN A 40 -8.15 6.98 10.44
N ILE A 41 -7.38 6.16 9.71
CA ILE A 41 -6.94 4.84 10.20
C ILE A 41 -6.09 4.99 11.47
N LYS A 42 -5.22 6.01 11.53
CA LYS A 42 -4.36 6.27 12.70
C LYS A 42 -5.17 6.71 13.91
N GLU A 43 -6.19 7.54 13.72
CA GLU A 43 -7.13 7.95 14.78
C GLU A 43 -7.87 6.73 15.37
N VAL A 44 -8.37 5.82 14.53
CA VAL A 44 -9.02 4.57 15.00
C VAL A 44 -8.07 3.71 15.84
N TYR A 45 -6.81 3.57 15.42
CA TYR A 45 -5.82 2.84 16.22
C TYR A 45 -5.45 3.57 17.51
N ALA A 46 -5.45 4.90 17.51
CA ALA A 46 -5.22 5.69 18.72
C ALA A 46 -6.38 5.55 19.72
N GLU A 47 -7.62 5.55 19.24
CA GLU A 47 -8.81 5.27 20.05
C GLU A 47 -8.75 3.87 20.65
N ALA A 48 -8.45 2.86 19.82
CA ALA A 48 -8.28 1.49 20.30
C ALA A 48 -7.19 1.38 21.39
N LYS A 49 -6.08 2.11 21.25
CA LYS A 49 -5.05 2.18 22.29
C LYS A 49 -5.57 2.82 23.58
N GLY A 50 -6.34 3.90 23.48
CA GLY A 50 -6.98 4.55 24.63
C GLY A 50 -7.96 3.64 25.37
N ASN A 51 -8.64 2.75 24.62
CA ASN A 51 -9.54 1.73 25.16
C ASN A 51 -8.82 0.47 25.68
N GLY A 52 -7.48 0.44 25.67
CA GLY A 52 -6.67 -0.64 26.23
C GLY A 52 -6.36 -1.80 25.28
N PHE A 53 -6.62 -1.67 23.98
CA PHE A 53 -6.26 -2.71 23.00
C PHE A 53 -4.79 -2.62 22.57
N ASP A 54 -4.18 -3.77 22.29
CA ASP A 54 -2.85 -3.84 21.67
C ASP A 54 -2.95 -3.55 20.16
N VAL A 55 -2.48 -2.35 19.79
CA VAL A 55 -2.45 -1.87 18.39
C VAL A 55 -1.59 -2.75 17.47
N GLN A 56 -0.51 -3.36 17.97
CA GLN A 56 0.34 -4.23 17.16
C GLN A 56 -0.39 -5.51 16.80
N VAL A 57 -1.11 -6.10 17.76
CA VAL A 57 -1.94 -7.29 17.53
C VAL A 57 -3.09 -6.95 16.57
N LEU A 58 -3.77 -5.81 16.75
CA LEU A 58 -4.83 -5.38 15.81
C LEU A 58 -4.31 -5.24 14.37
N LYS A 59 -3.15 -4.61 14.18
CA LYS A 59 -2.51 -4.51 12.85
C LYS A 59 -2.18 -5.88 12.27
N LYS A 60 -1.71 -6.84 13.08
CA LYS A 60 -1.46 -8.23 12.68
C LYS A 60 -2.77 -8.90 12.23
N VAL A 61 -3.85 -8.73 12.99
CA VAL A 61 -5.19 -9.27 12.65
C VAL A 61 -5.67 -8.71 11.32
N VAL A 62 -5.60 -7.39 11.10
CA VAL A 62 -6.01 -6.79 9.82
C VAL A 62 -5.17 -7.33 8.66
N ARG A 63 -3.85 -7.45 8.83
CA ARG A 63 -2.95 -8.02 7.80
C ARG A 63 -3.29 -9.48 7.50
N LEU A 64 -3.54 -10.30 8.52
CA LEU A 64 -3.95 -11.70 8.35
C LEU A 64 -5.28 -11.79 7.59
N ARG A 65 -6.26 -10.93 7.94
CA ARG A 65 -7.57 -10.89 7.27
C ARG A 65 -7.52 -10.44 5.82
N LYS A 66 -6.49 -9.69 5.41
CA LYS A 66 -6.25 -9.35 4.00
C LYS A 66 -5.76 -10.52 3.15
N LYS A 67 -5.10 -11.52 3.76
CA LYS A 67 -4.71 -12.75 3.06
C LYS A 67 -5.94 -13.60 2.75
N ASP A 68 -5.87 -14.34 1.65
CA ASP A 68 -6.86 -15.37 1.31
C ASP A 68 -7.03 -16.37 2.46
N ARG A 69 -8.27 -16.76 2.74
CA ARG A 69 -8.61 -17.61 3.89
C ARG A 69 -8.10 -19.03 3.72
N ALA A 70 -8.20 -19.60 2.51
CA ALA A 70 -7.76 -20.96 2.25
C ALA A 70 -6.23 -21.04 2.35
N ARG A 71 -5.53 -20.08 1.75
CA ARG A 71 -4.07 -19.99 1.86
C ARG A 71 -3.60 -19.83 3.32
N ARG A 72 -4.32 -19.05 4.13
CA ARG A 72 -4.01 -18.90 5.56
C ARG A 72 -4.15 -20.23 6.30
N GLN A 73 -5.23 -20.96 6.07
CA GLN A 73 -5.48 -22.26 6.70
C GLN A 73 -4.43 -23.30 6.31
N GLU A 74 -3.98 -23.28 5.05
CA GLU A 74 -2.89 -24.13 4.57
C GLU A 74 -1.56 -23.77 5.24
N GLU A 75 -1.20 -22.47 5.28
CA GLU A 75 0.01 -21.98 5.97
C GLU A 75 -0.01 -22.37 7.46
N ASP A 76 -1.14 -22.21 8.15
CA ASP A 76 -1.31 -22.55 9.57
C ASP A 76 -1.18 -24.07 9.79
N ALA A 77 -1.79 -24.91 8.94
CA ALA A 77 -1.69 -26.37 9.05
C ALA A 77 -0.25 -26.89 8.86
N ILE A 78 0.49 -26.29 7.93
CA ILE A 78 1.91 -26.62 7.71
C ILE A 78 2.76 -26.16 8.90
N LEU A 79 2.48 -24.97 9.45
CA LEU A 79 3.18 -24.46 10.62
C LEU A 79 2.98 -25.39 11.83
N ASP A 80 1.75 -25.80 12.12
CA ASP A 80 1.44 -26.71 13.22
C ASP A 80 2.13 -28.07 13.05
N LEU A 81 2.18 -28.60 11.82
CA LEU A 81 2.91 -29.82 11.51
C LEU A 81 4.41 -29.69 11.84
N TYR A 82 5.04 -28.57 11.47
CA TYR A 82 6.45 -28.35 11.73
C TYR A 82 6.75 -28.13 13.20
N LEU A 83 5.92 -27.37 13.91
CA LEU A 83 6.07 -27.16 15.35
C LEU A 83 5.91 -28.48 16.13
N SER A 84 4.93 -29.30 15.77
CA SER A 84 4.75 -30.63 16.34
C SER A 84 5.95 -31.53 16.09
N ALA A 85 6.51 -31.52 14.87
CA ALA A 85 7.70 -32.30 14.54
C ALA A 85 8.96 -31.85 15.31
N MET A 86 9.02 -30.58 15.75
CA MET A 86 10.10 -30.05 16.58
C MET A 86 9.85 -30.17 18.09
N GLY A 87 8.67 -30.65 18.51
CA GLY A 87 8.29 -30.76 19.93
C GLY A 87 7.98 -29.42 20.60
N GLU A 88 7.64 -28.39 19.81
CA GLU A 88 7.27 -27.04 20.28
C GLU A 88 5.76 -26.92 20.59
N ILE A 89 5.00 -28.02 20.43
CA ILE A 89 3.56 -28.17 20.74
C ILE A 89 3.35 -29.42 21.59
#